data_AF-A0ABD4DQR5-F1
#
_entry.id   AF-A0ABD4DQR5-F1
#
_cell.length_a   1.000
_cell.length_b   1.000
_cell.length_c   1.000
_cell.angle_alpha   90.00
_cell.angle_beta   90.00
_cell.angle_gamma   90.00
#
_symmetry.space_group_name_H-M   'P 1'
#
loop_
_entity.id
_entity.type
_entity.pdbx_description
1 polymer ?
#
loop_
_entity_poly.entity_id
_entity_poly.type
_entity_poly.pdbx_seq_one_letter_code
_entity_poly.pdbx_strand_id
1 'polypeptide(L)'
;MSIKDRYISLRDEKGVTNYVVSNGTGIQASSLGRLEEGLVKNPSQKTIAALAKFFDVNEDWLRTGNGEKRDDVKKSDLYKVVYSAMMDALKDFYKDRKSV
;
A
#
# COMPACT_ATOMS: atom_id res chain seq x y z
N MET A 1 -16.98 -10.06 5.45
CA MET A 1 -15.88 -9.63 6.36
C MET A 1 -16.05 -8.15 6.64
N SER A 2 -15.96 -7.70 7.88
CA SER A 2 -16.05 -6.28 8.24
C SER A 2 -14.69 -5.58 8.11
N ILE A 3 -14.67 -4.24 8.17
CA ILE A 3 -13.41 -3.48 8.15
C ILE A 3 -12.55 -3.74 9.38
N LYS A 4 -13.18 -3.99 10.53
CA LYS A 4 -12.51 -4.47 11.76
C LYS A 4 -11.70 -5.72 11.45
N ASP A 5 -12.35 -6.73 10.86
CA ASP A 5 -11.71 -8.03 10.63
C ASP A 5 -10.54 -7.88 9.64
N ARG A 6 -10.70 -7.04 8.60
CA ARG A 6 -9.62 -6.75 7.64
C ARG A 6 -8.46 -6.04 8.31
N TYR A 7 -8.72 -5.05 9.17
CA TYR A 7 -7.66 -4.35 9.91
C TYR A 7 -6.87 -5.29 10.82
N ILE A 8 -7.56 -6.15 11.59
CA ILE A 8 -6.92 -7.15 12.46
C ILE A 8 -6.06 -8.10 11.62
N SER A 9 -6.60 -8.61 10.51
CA SER A 9 -5.86 -9.48 9.59
C SER A 9 -4.58 -8.81 9.05
N LEU A 10 -4.62 -7.53 8.67
CA LEU A 10 -3.45 -6.79 8.20
C LEU A 10 -2.41 -6.58 9.31
N ARG A 11 -2.88 -6.27 10.53
CA ARG A 11 -2.02 -6.07 11.69
C ARG A 11 -1.28 -7.37 12.05
N ASP A 12 -1.99 -8.49 12.04
CA ASP A 12 -1.44 -9.80 12.35
C ASP A 12 -0.48 -10.30 11.24
N GLU A 13 -0.83 -10.12 9.96
CA GLU A 13 0.05 -10.45 8.82
C GLU A 13 1.38 -9.68 8.88
N LYS A 14 1.34 -8.39 9.26
CA LYS A 14 2.53 -7.56 9.38
C LYS A 14 3.25 -7.71 10.73
N GLY A 15 2.64 -8.37 11.71
CA GLY A 15 3.21 -8.59 13.05
C GLY A 15 3.39 -7.30 13.86
N VAL A 16 2.48 -6.32 13.74
CA VAL A 16 2.62 -5.00 14.38
C VAL A 16 1.55 -4.74 15.45
N THR A 17 1.79 -3.76 16.31
CA THR A 17 0.80 -3.30 17.31
C THR A 17 0.08 -2.03 16.83
N ASN A 18 -1.05 -1.68 17.44
CA ASN A 18 -1.73 -0.41 17.16
C ASN A 18 -0.84 0.81 17.41
N TYR A 19 0.13 0.72 18.33
CA TYR A 19 1.11 1.77 18.56
C TYR A 19 2.02 1.97 17.32
N VAL A 20 2.52 0.89 16.73
CA VAL A 20 3.36 0.96 15.52
C VAL A 20 2.56 1.50 14.33
N VAL A 21 1.32 1.04 14.16
CA VAL A 21 0.42 1.54 13.11
C VAL A 21 0.12 3.03 13.34
N SER A 22 -0.12 3.43 14.59
CA SER A 22 -0.35 4.82 14.96
C SER A 22 0.82 5.72 14.57
N ASN A 23 2.05 5.31 14.92
CA ASN A 23 3.25 6.04 14.58
C ASN A 23 3.48 6.13 13.05
N GLY A 24 3.15 5.06 12.30
CA GLY A 24 3.31 5.03 10.85
C GLY A 24 2.23 5.76 10.04
N THR A 25 1.06 6.00 10.63
CA THR A 25 -0.11 6.58 9.92
C THR A 25 -0.53 7.96 10.44
N GLY A 26 -0.08 8.34 11.64
CA GLY A 26 -0.57 9.51 12.37
C GLY A 26 -1.99 9.35 12.92
N ILE A 27 -2.63 8.17 12.78
CA ILE A 27 -3.92 7.87 13.39
C ILE A 27 -3.69 7.58 14.88
N GLN A 28 -4.49 8.14 15.78
CA GLN A 28 -4.36 7.86 17.21
C GLN A 28 -4.57 6.37 17.51
N ALA A 29 -3.72 5.78 18.35
CA ALA A 29 -3.81 4.37 18.76
C ALA A 29 -5.17 4.01 19.39
N SER A 30 -5.80 4.95 20.11
CA SER A 30 -7.15 4.80 20.67
C SER A 30 -8.22 4.64 19.57
N SER A 31 -8.11 5.39 18.47
CA SER A 31 -9.01 5.25 17.31
C SER A 31 -8.84 3.89 16.62
N LEU A 32 -7.62 3.37 16.57
CA LEU A 32 -7.33 2.02 16.05
C LEU A 32 -7.90 0.94 16.98
N GLY A 33 -7.78 1.09 18.30
CA GLY A 33 -8.43 0.18 19.25
C GLY A 33 -9.95 0.15 19.09
N ARG A 34 -10.60 1.31 18.94
CA ARG A 34 -12.05 1.39 18.64
C ARG A 34 -12.42 0.73 17.31
N LEU A 35 -11.51 0.74 16.33
CA LEU A 35 -11.70 0.02 15.07
C LEU A 35 -11.66 -1.50 15.29
N GLU A 36 -10.72 -2.01 16.08
CA GLU A 36 -10.64 -3.43 16.45
C GLU A 36 -11.82 -3.90 17.31
N GLU A 37 -12.37 -3.03 18.15
CA GLU A 37 -13.59 -3.31 18.92
C GLU A 37 -14.84 -3.30 18.03
N GLY A 38 -14.77 -2.74 16.82
CA GLY A 38 -15.90 -2.62 15.89
C GLY A 38 -16.82 -1.44 16.20
N LEU A 39 -16.36 -0.51 17.05
CA LEU A 39 -17.08 0.73 17.37
C LEU A 39 -17.04 1.74 16.21
N VAL A 40 -16.04 1.61 15.32
CA VAL A 40 -15.94 2.42 14.10
C VAL A 40 -16.38 1.58 12.90
N LYS A 41 -17.60 1.82 12.41
CA LYS A 41 -18.15 1.11 11.25
C LYS A 41 -17.72 1.72 9.92
N ASN A 42 -17.55 3.05 9.87
CA ASN A 42 -17.26 3.80 8.65
C ASN A 42 -16.10 4.77 8.87
N PRO A 43 -14.83 4.32 8.76
CA PRO A 43 -13.68 5.22 8.81
C PRO A 43 -13.70 6.24 7.66
N SER A 44 -13.18 7.45 7.95
CA SER A 44 -13.06 8.51 6.94
C SER A 44 -12.14 8.10 5.78
N GLN A 45 -12.29 8.74 4.62
CA GLN A 45 -11.39 8.51 3.47
C GLN A 45 -9.92 8.67 3.84
N LYS A 46 -9.59 9.71 4.62
CA LYS A 46 -8.23 9.95 5.11
C LYS A 46 -7.68 8.77 5.92
N THR A 47 -8.52 8.15 6.76
CA THR A 47 -8.12 7.00 7.58
C THR A 47 -7.89 5.78 6.71
N ILE A 48 -8.78 5.51 5.76
CA ILE A 48 -8.65 4.39 4.81
C ILE A 48 -7.37 4.55 3.99
N ALA A 49 -7.14 5.72 3.39
CA ALA A 49 -5.96 5.98 2.57
C ALA A 49 -4.65 5.82 3.37
N ALA A 50 -4.60 6.32 4.61
CA ALA A 50 -3.42 6.19 5.46
C ALA A 50 -3.13 4.72 5.83
N LEU A 51 -4.17 3.95 6.18
CA LEU A 51 -4.04 2.53 6.50
C LEU A 51 -3.67 1.70 5.26
N ALA A 52 -4.34 1.93 4.13
CA ALA A 52 -4.07 1.26 2.87
C ALA A 52 -2.62 1.45 2.43
N LYS A 53 -2.12 2.69 2.51
CA LYS A 53 -0.71 3.02 2.25
C LYS A 53 0.24 2.31 3.23
N PHE A 54 -0.07 2.31 4.52
CA PHE A 54 0.79 1.68 5.52
C PHE A 54 0.90 0.16 5.34
N PHE A 55 -0.19 -0.50 4.94
CA PHE A 55 -0.24 -1.95 4.75
C PHE A 55 0.01 -2.40 3.32
N ASP A 56 0.17 -1.46 2.38
CA ASP A 56 0.36 -1.74 0.95
C ASP A 56 -0.78 -2.60 0.37
N VAL A 57 -2.01 -2.10 0.53
CA VAL A 57 -3.24 -2.74 0.06
C VAL A 57 -4.14 -1.75 -0.66
N ASN A 58 -5.07 -2.28 -1.46
CA ASN A 58 -6.04 -1.49 -2.19
C ASN A 58 -7.06 -0.82 -1.25
N GLU A 59 -7.34 0.47 -1.45
CA GLU A 59 -8.26 1.26 -0.60
C GLU A 59 -9.70 0.73 -0.66
N ASP A 60 -10.18 0.34 -1.85
CA ASP A 60 -11.54 -0.16 -2.05
C ASP A 60 -11.72 -1.53 -1.40
N TRP A 61 -10.70 -2.39 -1.48
CA TRP A 61 -10.69 -3.64 -0.75
C TRP A 61 -10.72 -3.41 0.76
N LEU A 62 -9.91 -2.49 1.29
CA LEU A 62 -9.91 -2.20 2.72
C LEU A 62 -11.28 -1.66 3.18
N ARG A 63 -11.90 -0.79 2.38
CA ARG A 63 -13.22 -0.20 2.68
C ARG A 63 -14.34 -1.22 2.60
N THR A 64 -14.42 -1.98 1.51
CA THR A 64 -15.60 -2.78 1.16
C THR A 64 -15.40 -4.27 1.36
N GLY A 65 -14.16 -4.75 1.25
CA GLY A 65 -13.81 -6.16 1.17
C GLY A 65 -13.95 -6.77 -0.23
N ASN A 66 -14.31 -5.96 -1.23
CA ASN A 66 -14.45 -6.39 -2.61
C ASN A 66 -13.16 -6.14 -3.41
N GLY A 67 -12.95 -6.92 -4.46
CA GLY A 67 -11.78 -6.80 -5.33
C GLY A 67 -10.53 -7.45 -4.75
N GLU A 68 -9.39 -7.15 -5.38
CA GLU A 68 -8.10 -7.69 -4.98
C GLU A 68 -7.53 -6.94 -3.77
N LYS A 69 -6.93 -7.68 -2.84
CA LYS A 69 -6.35 -7.10 -1.62
C LYS A 69 -5.15 -6.21 -1.92
N ARG A 70 -4.31 -6.63 -2.86
CA ARG A 70 -3.13 -5.90 -3.30
C ARG A 70 -3.27 -5.69 -4.81
N ASP A 71 -2.87 -4.53 -5.27
CA ASP A 71 -2.73 -4.34 -6.70
C ASP A 71 -1.49 -5.12 -7.11
N ASP A 72 -1.68 -6.25 -7.80
CA ASP A 72 -0.56 -6.92 -8.45
C ASP A 72 0.07 -5.90 -9.38
N VAL A 73 1.35 -5.56 -9.16
CA VAL A 73 2.11 -4.82 -10.16
C VAL A 73 2.05 -5.67 -11.41
N LYS A 74 1.25 -5.24 -12.39
CA LYS A 74 1.12 -6.01 -13.63
C LYS A 74 2.53 -6.12 -14.18
N LYS A 75 2.97 -7.35 -14.48
CA LYS A 75 4.30 -7.59 -15.07
C LYS A 75 4.59 -6.61 -16.21
N SER A 76 3.57 -6.24 -16.99
CA SER A 76 3.65 -5.22 -18.05
C SER A 76 4.17 -3.87 -17.58
N ASP A 77 3.76 -3.38 -16.41
CA ASP A 77 4.16 -2.07 -15.91
C ASP A 77 5.58 -2.12 -15.33
N LEU A 78 5.96 -3.24 -14.71
CA LEU A 78 7.37 -3.51 -14.37
C LEU A 78 8.25 -3.57 -15.62
N TYR A 79 7.83 -4.29 -16.66
CA TYR A 79 8.57 -4.39 -17.93
C TYR A 79 8.77 -3.03 -18.59
N LYS A 80 7.75 -2.16 -18.59
CA LYS A 80 7.87 -0.81 -19.16
C LYS A 80 8.94 0.02 -18.45
N VAL A 81 8.95 0.00 -17.12
CA VAL A 81 9.91 0.77 -16.30
C VAL A 81 11.34 0.27 -16.54
N VAL A 82 11.54 -1.05 -16.51
CA VAL A 82 12.87 -1.64 -16.74
C VAL A 82 13.34 -1.40 -18.17
N TYR A 83 12.46 -1.55 -19.16
CA TYR A 83 12.79 -1.33 -20.57
C TYR A 83 13.17 0.12 -20.85
N SER A 84 12.43 1.11 -20.33
CA SER A 84 12.76 2.52 -20.54
C SER A 84 14.12 2.87 -19.93
N ALA A 85 14.36 2.46 -18.68
CA ALA A 85 15.64 2.71 -18.01
C ALA A 85 16.83 2.07 -18.76
N MET A 86 16.65 0.84 -19.24
CA MET A 86 17.67 0.15 -20.02
C MET A 86 17.92 0.83 -21.38
N MET A 87 16.87 1.29 -22.06
CA MET A 87 17.02 1.97 -23.34
C MET A 87 17.71 3.33 -23.22
N ASP A 88 17.45 4.06 -22.14
CA ASP A 88 18.14 5.33 -21.90
C ASP A 88 19.62 5.10 -21.56
N ALA A 89 19.94 4.10 -20.72
CA ALA A 89 21.32 3.70 -20.45
C ALA A 89 22.06 3.24 -21.72
N LEU A 90 21.39 2.49 -22.61
CA LEU A 90 21.97 2.07 -23.88
C LEU A 90 22.25 3.26 -24.80
N LYS A 91 21.33 4.22 -24.91
CA LYS A 91 21.55 5.42 -25.74
C LYS A 91 22.76 6.22 -25.27
N ASP A 92 22.91 6.40 -23.96
CA ASP A 92 24.05 7.11 -23.38
C ASP A 92 25.36 6.38 -23.69
N PHE A 93 25.38 5.05 -23.50
CA PHE A 93 26.54 4.22 -23.83
C PHE A 93 26.94 4.29 -25.32
N TYR A 94 25.97 4.29 -26.24
CA TYR A 94 26.25 4.39 -27.68
C TYR A 94 26.65 5.79 -28.12
N LYS A 95 26.25 6.84 -27.40
CA LYS A 95 26.63 8.23 -27.68
C LYS A 95 28.12 8.47 -27.41
N ASP A 96 28.65 7.93 -26.32
CA ASP A 96 30.07 8.06 -25.96
C ASP A 96 31.03 7.36 -26.92
N ARG A 97 30.57 6.29 -27.59
CA ARG A 97 31.38 5.54 -28.56
C ARG A 97 31.36 6.07 -30.00
N LYS A 98 30.47 7.00 -30.33
CA LYS A 98 30.39 7.60 -31.68
C LYS A 98 31.21 8.89 -31.84
N SER A 99 31.85 9.36 -30.77
CA SER A 99 32.71 10.56 -30.75
C SER A 99 34.21 10.26 -30.79
N VAL A 100 34.60 9.02 -31.14
CA VAL A 100 35.98 8.60 -31.44
C VAL A 100 36.02 8.11 -32.88
#